data_AF-A0A2P5C3G4-F1
#
_entry.id   AF-A0A2P5C3G4-F1
#
_cell.length_a   1.000
_cell.length_b   1.000
_cell.length_c   1.000
_cell.angle_alpha   90.00
_cell.angle_beta   90.00
_cell.angle_gamma   90.00
#
_symmetry.space_group_name_H-M   'P 1'
#
loop_
_entity.id
_entity.type
_entity.pdbx_description
1 polymer ?
#
loop_
_entity_poly.entity_id
_entity_poly.type
_entity_poly.pdbx_seq_one_letter_code
_entity_poly.pdbx_strand_id
1 'polypeptide(L)'
;MVEVAKRIITAIRGGYDHHGSDNLSYLEKCIANSLFGKTYLLVLDDVWNEDYVKWVKLKGSIELGAVGSGILVTTQKERVADVIMMRAPKTTTIRLELLSEEHCWCIFSELAFAGRVYTVGGNWQGDRPEE
;
A
#
# COMPACT_ATOMS: atom_id res chain seq x y z
N MET A 1 7.59 -9.89 -9.94
CA MET A 1 7.43 -8.69 -10.80
C MET A 1 6.44 -8.88 -11.94
N VAL A 2 6.43 -10.01 -12.69
CA VAL A 2 5.40 -10.26 -13.72
C VAL A 2 3.98 -10.11 -13.15
N GLU A 3 3.71 -10.75 -12.00
CA GLU A 3 2.40 -10.67 -11.35
C GLU A 3 2.02 -9.24 -10.95
N VAL A 4 2.96 -8.47 -10.39
CA VAL A 4 2.75 -7.06 -10.08
C VAL A 4 2.44 -6.26 -11.35
N ALA A 5 3.18 -6.47 -12.42
CA ALA A 5 2.96 -5.78 -13.69
C ALA A 5 1.58 -6.12 -14.30
N LYS A 6 1.15 -7.39 -14.22
CA LYS A 6 -0.20 -7.80 -14.62
C LYS A 6 -1.27 -7.08 -13.82
N ARG A 7 -1.16 -7.09 -12.49
CA ARG A 7 -2.11 -6.41 -11.59
C ARG A 7 -2.21 -4.92 -11.90
N ILE A 8 -1.10 -4.26 -12.19
CA ILE A 8 -1.09 -2.85 -12.62
C ILE A 8 -1.89 -2.66 -13.91
N ILE A 9 -1.66 -3.49 -14.94
CA ILE A 9 -2.37 -3.35 -16.22
C ILE A 9 -3.86 -3.66 -16.05
N THR A 10 -4.21 -4.70 -15.29
CA THR A 10 -5.61 -5.02 -14.96
C THR A 10 -6.28 -3.84 -14.26
N ALA A 11 -5.61 -3.21 -13.30
CA ALA A 11 -6.13 -2.01 -12.61
C ALA A 11 -6.31 -0.82 -13.57
N ILE A 12 -5.33 -0.54 -14.43
CA ILE A 12 -5.40 0.52 -15.44
C ILE A 12 -6.57 0.29 -16.42
N ARG A 13 -6.84 -0.97 -16.78
CA ARG A 13 -7.90 -1.34 -17.72
C ARG A 13 -9.27 -1.53 -17.07
N GLY A 14 -9.42 -1.27 -15.77
CA GLY A 14 -10.71 -1.37 -15.08
C GLY A 14 -11.15 -2.81 -14.77
N GLY A 15 -10.20 -3.70 -14.47
CA GLY A 15 -10.49 -5.05 -13.98
C GLY A 15 -10.61 -6.13 -15.06
N TYR A 16 -10.42 -5.78 -16.33
CA TYR A 16 -10.33 -6.79 -17.38
C TYR A 16 -8.99 -7.53 -17.30
N ASP A 17 -9.08 -8.83 -17.06
CA ASP A 17 -7.93 -9.71 -17.01
C ASP A 17 -7.12 -9.62 -18.30
N HIS A 18 -5.86 -9.26 -18.14
CA HIS A 18 -4.94 -9.31 -19.25
C HIS A 18 -4.57 -10.77 -19.52
N HIS A 19 -5.25 -11.42 -20.47
CA HIS A 19 -4.83 -12.69 -21.09
C HIS A 19 -3.54 -12.57 -21.93
N GLY A 20 -2.77 -11.49 -21.72
CA GLY A 20 -1.54 -11.22 -22.42
C GLY A 20 -0.41 -12.14 -21.97
N SER A 21 0.66 -12.12 -22.75
CA SER A 21 1.89 -12.85 -22.49
C SER A 21 2.48 -12.54 -21.11
N ASP A 22 3.00 -13.56 -20.42
CA ASP A 22 3.82 -13.44 -19.20
C ASP A 22 5.19 -12.76 -19.44
N ASN A 23 5.41 -12.28 -20.65
CA ASN A 23 6.59 -11.54 -21.03
C ASN A 23 6.62 -10.18 -20.33
N LEU A 24 7.49 -10.08 -19.31
CA LEU A 24 7.68 -8.88 -18.51
C LEU A 24 7.96 -7.64 -19.37
N SER A 25 8.78 -7.76 -20.42
CA SER A 25 9.12 -6.64 -21.31
C SER A 25 7.91 -6.09 -22.08
N TYR A 26 6.95 -6.96 -22.41
CA TYR A 26 5.68 -6.54 -23.03
C TYR A 26 4.79 -5.81 -22.02
N LEU A 27 4.67 -6.35 -20.80
CA LEU A 27 3.89 -5.73 -19.72
C LEU A 27 4.46 -4.35 -19.35
N GLU A 28 5.79 -4.23 -19.22
CA GLU A 28 6.51 -2.98 -18.99
C GLU A 28 6.16 -1.92 -20.03
N LYS A 29 6.17 -2.26 -21.33
CA LYS A 29 5.76 -1.35 -22.41
C LYS A 29 4.30 -0.95 -22.31
N CYS A 30 3.41 -1.87 -21.97
CA CYS A 30 2.00 -1.57 -21.81
C CYS A 30 1.75 -0.57 -20.67
N ILE A 31 2.45 -0.77 -19.54
CA ILE A 31 2.41 0.13 -18.38
C ILE A 31 2.94 1.51 -18.79
N ALA A 32 4.12 1.56 -19.40
CA ALA A 32 4.75 2.79 -19.84
C ALA A 32 3.81 3.62 -20.73
N ASN A 33 3.25 3.02 -21.78
CA ASN A 33 2.32 3.69 -22.69
C ASN A 33 1.03 4.15 -21.99
N SER A 34 0.57 3.39 -20.99
CA SER A 34 -0.68 3.70 -20.29
C SER A 34 -0.54 4.84 -19.30
N LEU A 35 0.64 4.99 -18.69
CA LEU A 35 0.94 5.99 -17.66
C LEU A 35 1.59 7.26 -18.23
N PHE A 36 2.18 7.18 -19.43
CA PHE A 36 2.89 8.29 -20.06
C PHE A 36 2.04 9.57 -20.09
N GLY A 37 2.56 10.65 -19.50
CA GLY A 37 1.94 11.97 -19.49
C GLY A 37 0.66 12.08 -18.64
N LYS A 38 0.29 11.05 -17.88
CA LYS A 38 -0.85 11.09 -16.96
C LYS A 38 -0.40 11.37 -15.53
N THR A 39 -1.28 11.98 -14.75
CA THR A 39 -1.10 12.12 -13.30
C THR A 39 -1.78 10.95 -12.60
N TYR A 40 -1.06 10.23 -11.73
CA TYR A 40 -1.62 9.09 -10.99
C TYR A 40 -1.01 8.95 -9.60
N LEU A 41 -1.74 8.27 -8.72
CA LEU A 41 -1.19 7.68 -7.50
C LEU A 41 -1.22 6.15 -7.66
N LEU A 42 -0.05 5.52 -7.74
CA LEU A 42 0.07 4.07 -7.82
C LEU A 42 0.39 3.51 -6.43
N VAL A 43 -0.52 2.71 -5.88
CA VAL A 43 -0.31 2.01 -4.61
C VAL A 43 0.03 0.56 -4.90
N LEU A 44 1.25 0.17 -4.57
CA LEU A 44 1.73 -1.22 -4.65
C LEU A 44 1.64 -1.82 -3.25
N ASP A 45 0.51 -2.45 -2.97
CA ASP A 45 0.26 -3.07 -1.68
C ASP A 45 0.90 -4.46 -1.57
N ASP A 46 1.56 -4.71 -0.45
CA ASP A 46 2.15 -5.99 -0.05
C ASP A 46 3.19 -6.53 -1.06
N VAL A 47 4.28 -5.78 -1.26
CA VAL A 47 5.38 -6.17 -2.16
C VAL A 47 6.43 -7.02 -1.43
N TRP A 48 6.71 -8.21 -1.95
CA TRP A 48 7.63 -9.19 -1.32
C TRP A 48 8.90 -9.47 -2.13
N ASN A 49 9.00 -8.89 -3.33
CA ASN A 49 10.04 -9.25 -4.29
C ASN A 49 11.34 -8.49 -4.01
N GLU A 50 12.39 -9.22 -3.66
CA GLU A 50 13.72 -8.68 -3.31
C GLU A 50 14.66 -8.56 -4.53
N ASP A 51 14.19 -8.86 -5.75
CA ASP A 51 14.99 -8.77 -6.97
C ASP A 51 15.09 -7.31 -7.46
N TYR A 52 16.21 -6.69 -7.13
CA TYR A 52 16.55 -5.32 -7.52
C TYR A 52 16.48 -5.10 -9.04
N VAL A 53 16.98 -6.03 -9.84
CA VAL A 53 17.04 -5.85 -11.31
C VAL A 53 15.64 -5.81 -11.88
N LYS A 54 14.75 -6.68 -11.42
CA LYS A 54 13.35 -6.67 -11.85
C LYS A 54 12.60 -5.43 -11.34
N TRP A 55 12.90 -4.94 -10.14
CA TRP A 55 12.33 -3.69 -9.63
C TRP A 55 12.72 -2.48 -10.49
N VAL A 56 14.00 -2.30 -10.81
CA VAL A 56 14.48 -1.16 -11.60
C VAL A 56 13.81 -1.09 -12.97
N LYS A 57 13.59 -2.24 -13.63
CA LYS A 57 12.89 -2.29 -14.93
C LYS A 57 11.43 -1.88 -14.82
N LEU A 58 10.71 -2.43 -13.83
CA LEU A 58 9.31 -2.06 -13.57
C LEU A 58 9.21 -0.56 -13.22
N LYS A 59 10.08 -0.08 -12.33
CA LYS A 59 10.20 1.31 -11.91
C LYS A 59 10.31 2.27 -13.10
N GLY A 60 11.19 1.95 -14.05
CA GLY A 60 11.34 2.74 -15.28
C GLY A 60 10.07 2.85 -16.13
N SER A 61 9.14 1.91 -15.99
CA SER A 61 7.84 1.94 -16.70
C SER A 61 6.77 2.71 -15.90
N ILE A 62 6.83 2.70 -14.57
CA ILE A 62 5.87 3.35 -13.67
C ILE A 62 6.30 4.74 -13.20
N GLU A 63 7.42 5.27 -13.67
CA GLU A 63 7.88 6.65 -13.39
C GLU A 63 7.72 7.59 -14.61
N LEU A 64 6.95 7.17 -15.62
CA LEU A 64 6.73 7.93 -16.86
C LEU A 64 5.52 8.90 -16.78
N GLY A 65 4.97 9.09 -15.58
CA GLY A 65 3.86 10.00 -15.32
C GLY A 65 4.21 11.48 -15.48
N ALA A 66 3.16 12.30 -15.52
CA ALA A 66 3.27 13.75 -15.42
C ALA A 66 3.67 14.18 -14.00
N VAL A 67 4.13 15.43 -13.87
CA VAL A 67 4.41 16.06 -12.58
C VAL A 67 3.18 15.97 -11.68
N GLY A 68 3.37 15.59 -10.42
CA GLY A 68 2.29 15.31 -9.47
C GLY A 68 1.93 13.82 -9.33
N SER A 69 2.50 12.95 -10.17
CA SER A 69 2.36 11.50 -10.00
C SER A 69 3.15 11.00 -8.80
N GLY A 70 2.60 10.00 -8.10
CA GLY A 70 3.21 9.39 -6.91
C GLY A 70 3.14 7.87 -6.94
N ILE A 71 4.11 7.23 -6.28
CA ILE A 71 4.14 5.78 -6.07
C ILE A 71 4.25 5.55 -4.55
N LEU A 72 3.31 4.81 -3.99
CA LEU A 72 3.34 4.34 -2.61
C LEU A 72 3.54 2.82 -2.63
N VAL A 73 4.53 2.34 -1.88
CA VAL A 73 4.78 0.91 -1.74
C VAL A 73 4.65 0.52 -0.29
N THR A 74 3.89 -0.53 0.00
CA THR A 74 3.83 -1.16 1.32
C THR A 74 4.54 -2.51 1.26
N THR A 75 5.29 -2.84 2.30
CA THR A 75 5.99 -4.13 2.41
C THR A 75 6.21 -4.48 3.87
N GLN A 76 6.16 -5.78 4.18
CA GLN A 76 6.50 -6.31 5.50
C GLN A 76 7.99 -6.62 5.65
N LYS A 77 8.76 -6.58 4.55
CA LYS A 77 10.17 -6.96 4.52
C LYS A 77 11.06 -5.74 4.35
N GLU A 78 11.83 -5.44 5.38
CA GLU A 78 12.79 -4.33 5.35
C GLU A 78 13.78 -4.43 4.16
N ARG A 79 14.23 -5.65 3.83
CA ARG A 79 15.07 -5.90 2.65
C ARG A 79 14.44 -5.43 1.33
N VAL A 80 13.11 -5.55 1.19
CA VAL A 80 12.41 -5.06 0.00
C VAL A 80 12.44 -3.54 -0.04
N ALA A 81 12.26 -2.87 1.10
CA ALA A 81 12.40 -1.42 1.19
C ALA A 81 13.81 -0.97 0.78
N ASP A 82 14.87 -1.63 1.28
CA ASP A 82 16.26 -1.31 0.92
C ASP A 82 16.51 -1.45 -0.58
N VAL A 83 16.03 -2.55 -1.18
CA VAL A 83 16.11 -2.80 -2.62
C VAL A 83 15.42 -1.69 -3.42
N ILE A 84 14.27 -1.21 -2.96
CA ILE A 84 13.52 -0.13 -3.62
C ILE A 84 14.26 1.21 -3.51
N MET A 85 14.90 1.49 -2.36
CA MET A 85 15.56 2.76 -2.07
C MET A 85 16.93 2.94 -2.73
N MET A 86 17.68 1.86 -3.00
CA MET A 86 19.10 1.90 -3.39
C MET A 86 19.47 2.84 -4.56
N ARG A 87 18.52 3.26 -5.41
CA ARG A 87 18.74 4.28 -6.47
C ARG A 87 17.56 5.23 -6.64
N ALA A 88 16.93 5.63 -5.54
CA ALA A 88 15.75 6.48 -5.58
C ALA A 88 15.99 7.77 -4.76
N PRO A 89 16.63 8.80 -5.35
CA PRO A 89 17.05 10.00 -4.62
C PRO A 89 15.89 10.85 -4.05
N LYS A 90 14.64 10.55 -4.41
CA LYS A 90 13.43 11.27 -3.94
C LYS A 90 12.46 10.37 -3.18
N THR A 91 12.92 9.27 -2.60
CA THR A 91 12.03 8.33 -1.93
C THR A 91 12.15 8.44 -0.41
N THR A 92 10.99 8.52 0.25
CA THR A 92 10.88 8.55 1.70
C THR A 92 10.39 7.20 2.19
N THR A 93 11.16 6.55 3.07
CA THR A 93 10.72 5.33 3.75
C THR A 93 10.08 5.71 5.07
N ILE A 94 8.88 5.19 5.31
CA ILE A 94 8.22 5.27 6.61
C ILE A 94 8.26 3.87 7.21
N ARG A 95 8.97 3.70 8.33
CA ARG A 95 8.92 2.47 9.11
C ARG A 95 7.75 2.58 10.07
N LEU A 96 6.77 1.70 9.92
CA LEU A 96 5.65 1.63 10.86
C LEU A 96 6.14 1.01 12.15
N GLU A 97 6.01 1.77 13.24
CA GLU A 97 6.32 1.31 14.59
C GLU A 97 5.07 0.76 15.27
N LEU A 98 5.28 0.10 16.42
CA LEU A 98 4.18 -0.30 17.28
C LEU A 98 3.42 0.96 17.74
N LEU A 99 2.10 0.85 17.79
CA LEU A 99 1.27 1.88 18.40
C LEU A 99 1.56 1.95 19.91
N SER A 100 1.50 3.15 20.48
CA SER A 100 1.53 3.31 21.93
C SER A 100 0.33 2.60 22.57
N GLU A 101 0.45 2.22 23.84
CA GLU A 101 -0.64 1.58 24.60
C GLU A 101 -1.90 2.47 24.62
N GLU A 102 -1.71 3.79 24.75
CA GLU A 102 -2.78 4.78 24.68
C GLU A 102 -3.52 4.74 23.34
N HIS A 103 -2.79 4.76 22.21
CA HIS A 103 -3.40 4.67 20.89
C HIS A 103 -4.04 3.30 20.64
N CYS A 104 -3.44 2.21 21.12
CA CYS A 104 -4.05 0.88 21.10
C CYS A 104 -5.38 0.86 21.85
N TRP A 105 -5.41 1.44 23.05
CA TRP A 105 -6.62 1.51 23.88
C TRP A 105 -7.70 2.40 23.23
N CYS A 106 -7.32 3.52 22.61
CA CYS A 106 -8.25 4.36 21.86
C CYS A 106 -8.92 3.57 20.72
N ILE A 107 -8.14 2.93 19.85
CA ILE A 107 -8.66 2.13 18.75
C ILE A 107 -9.53 0.98 19.27
N PHE A 108 -9.06 0.27 20.30
CA PHE A 108 -9.80 -0.84 20.89
C PHE A 108 -11.14 -0.37 21.48
N SER A 109 -11.12 0.72 22.25
CA SER A 109 -12.32 1.28 22.88
C SER A 109 -13.31 1.77 21.83
N GLU A 110 -12.85 2.49 20.81
CA GLU A 110 -13.71 2.89 19.69
C GLU A 110 -14.36 1.67 19.04
N LEU A 111 -13.60 0.62 18.71
CA LEU A 111 -14.16 -0.59 18.09
C LEU A 111 -15.12 -1.35 19.02
N ALA A 112 -14.79 -1.49 20.31
CA ALA A 112 -15.59 -2.22 21.29
C ALA A 112 -16.88 -1.48 21.67
N PHE A 113 -16.90 -0.15 21.55
CA PHE A 113 -18.00 0.70 21.98
C PHE A 113 -18.70 1.48 20.83
N ALA A 114 -18.26 1.34 19.58
CA ALA A 114 -18.83 2.02 18.39
C ALA A 114 -20.34 1.76 18.15
N GLY A 115 -20.92 0.73 18.76
CA GLY A 115 -22.36 0.45 18.73
C GLY A 115 -23.16 0.93 19.94
N ARG A 116 -22.50 1.51 20.97
CA ARG A 116 -23.19 2.04 22.15
C ARG A 116 -23.42 3.52 21.94
N VAL A 117 -24.64 3.88 21.56
CA VAL A 117 -25.15 5.22 21.82
C VAL A 117 -24.99 5.45 23.32
N TYR A 118 -23.97 6.22 23.72
CA TYR A 118 -23.91 6.76 25.06
C TYR A 118 -25.05 7.78 25.17
N THR A 119 -26.23 7.32 25.56
CA THR A 119 -27.17 8.21 26.23
C THR A 119 -26.48 8.66 27.51
N VAL A 120 -25.93 9.87 27.48
CA VAL A 120 -25.49 10.59 28.69
C VAL A 120 -26.74 10.76 29.56
N GLY A 121 -26.95 9.82 30.48
CA GLY A 121 -28.18 9.76 31.28
C GLY A 121 -28.43 8.38 31.88
N GLY A 122 -27.45 7.83 32.60
CA GLY A 122 -27.61 6.57 33.34
C GLY A 122 -26.55 6.49 34.43
N ASN A 123 -26.96 6.78 35.65
CA ASN A 123 -26.12 6.79 36.85
C ASN A 123 -25.61 5.36 37.14
N TRP A 124 -24.35 5.08 36.80
CA TRP A 124 -23.69 3.83 37.16
C TRP A 124 -23.22 3.91 38.60
N GLN A 125 -24.02 3.41 39.53
CA GLN A 125 -23.54 2.95 40.83
C GLN A 125 -23.01 1.54 40.65
N GLY A 126 -21.68 1.41 40.67
CA GLY A 126 -21.00 0.13 40.60
C GLY A 126 -21.19 -0.61 41.93
N ASP A 127 -22.05 -1.62 41.93
CA ASP A 127 -22.04 -2.65 42.95
C ASP A 127 -20.74 -3.45 42.83
N ARG A 128 -19.95 -3.40 43.90
CA ARG A 128 -18.78 -4.25 44.12
C ARG A 128 -19.30 -5.65 44.49
N PRO A 129 -18.94 -6.73 43.80
CA PRO A 129 -19.25 -8.06 44.29
C PRO A 129 -18.40 -8.33 45.53
N GLU A 130 -19.07 -8.67 46.63
CA GLU A 130 -18.45 -9.37 47.74
C GLU A 130 -18.39 -10.86 47.42
N GLU A 131 -17.29 -11.47 47.87
CA GLU A 131 -16.87 -12.89 47.84
C GLU A 131 -16.18 -13.42 46.58
#